data_AF-A0A3R7Q4P4-F1
#
_entry.id   AF-A0A3R7Q4P4-F1
#
_cell.length_a   1.000
_cell.length_b   1.000
_cell.length_c   1.000
_cell.angle_alpha   90.00
_cell.angle_beta   90.00
_cell.angle_gamma   90.00
#
_symmetry.space_group_name_H-M   'P 1'
#
loop_
_entity.id
_entity.type
_entity.pdbx_description
1 polymer ?
#
loop_
_entity_poly.entity_id
_entity_poly.type
_entity_poly.pdbx_seq_one_letter_code
_entity_poly.pdbx_strand_id
1 'polypeptide(L)'
;MAGLHRLLALLALALGTVAVSVAEEKAKDADLRRLPCPDPHDISPCVCTADEQHNMDIDCSQVESEDQLARVFSSTIPFPHFHALYIDGNQRLKVLRRGDLGPASFELIHITGGVLEEVQEEALSQSYPTLSHIYIQENNVSRFPFAELPLFTSLVFLQMHTNSLESFPGLDSDTLQQVVLSDNPFGEIPLDGFQRVKNLYSISVSANDVEILLPGKVDVSHNDLA
;
A
#
# COMPACT_ATOMS: atom_id res chain seq x y z
N MET A 1 69.17 43.45 -39.68
CA MET A 1 68.20 44.03 -40.64
C MET A 1 66.82 43.63 -40.14
N ALA A 2 66.19 44.50 -39.35
CA ALA A 2 65.04 45.32 -39.77
C ALA A 2 63.85 44.43 -40.15
N GLY A 3 62.79 44.32 -39.34
CA GLY A 3 61.85 45.42 -39.08
C GLY A 3 60.87 45.46 -40.26
N LEU A 4 59.75 44.74 -40.15
CA LEU A 4 58.43 45.31 -39.83
C LEU A 4 57.61 45.61 -41.09
N HIS A 5 56.68 44.71 -41.43
CA HIS A 5 55.35 45.15 -41.89
C HIS A 5 54.28 44.22 -41.33
N ARG A 6 53.50 44.82 -40.42
CA ARG A 6 52.29 44.31 -39.77
C ARG A 6 51.16 44.18 -40.80
N LEU A 7 50.38 43.09 -40.76
CA LEU A 7 48.97 43.09 -40.37
C LEU A 7 48.41 41.66 -40.41
N LEU A 8 47.38 41.40 -39.59
CA LEU A 8 46.64 40.14 -39.41
C LEU A 8 47.25 39.16 -38.39
N ALA A 9 47.38 39.64 -37.16
CA ALA A 9 46.89 38.86 -36.03
C ALA A 9 45.38 39.08 -35.93
N LEU A 10 44.59 38.01 -35.85
CA LEU A 10 43.37 37.91 -35.01
C LEU A 10 42.83 36.47 -35.09
N LEU A 11 42.75 35.87 -33.89
CA LEU A 11 42.00 34.68 -33.48
C LEU A 11 42.40 33.30 -34.03
N ALA A 12 43.25 32.61 -33.28
CA ALA A 12 43.05 31.19 -32.94
C ALA A 12 43.91 30.84 -31.70
N LEU A 13 43.63 31.47 -30.56
CA LEU A 13 44.14 31.01 -29.27
C LEU A 13 42.97 30.47 -28.44
N ALA A 14 43.21 29.29 -27.89
CA ALA A 14 42.47 28.62 -26.81
C ALA A 14 41.10 28.01 -27.17
N LEU A 15 41.11 26.97 -28.02
CA LEU A 15 40.02 25.98 -28.08
C LEU A 15 40.65 24.60 -27.98
N GLY A 16 40.86 24.08 -26.78
CA GLY A 16 41.44 22.73 -26.66
C GLY A 16 41.48 22.08 -25.29
N THR A 17 41.52 22.82 -24.17
CA THR A 17 41.79 22.18 -22.87
C THR A 17 40.87 22.56 -21.71
N VAL A 18 39.76 23.26 -21.95
CA VAL A 18 38.74 23.51 -20.90
C VAL A 18 37.45 22.72 -21.14
N ALA A 19 37.22 22.21 -22.35
CA ALA A 19 35.97 21.50 -22.67
C ALA A 19 35.95 20.01 -22.26
N VAL A 20 37.11 19.40 -21.99
CA VAL A 20 37.18 17.97 -21.65
C VAL A 20 36.90 17.74 -20.16
N SER A 21 37.27 18.66 -19.26
CA SER A 21 37.05 18.45 -17.81
C SER A 21 35.63 18.77 -17.33
N VAL A 22 34.87 19.62 -18.04
CA VAL A 22 33.51 19.98 -17.63
C VAL A 22 32.47 18.94 -18.09
N ALA A 23 32.75 18.22 -19.18
CA ALA A 23 31.87 17.17 -19.69
C ALA A 23 31.95 15.86 -18.88
N GLU A 24 33.14 15.53 -18.36
CA GLU A 24 33.33 14.33 -17.52
C GLU A 24 32.84 14.53 -16.08
N GLU A 25 32.85 15.76 -15.55
CA GLU A 25 32.33 16.04 -14.20
C GLU A 25 30.79 16.12 -14.18
N LYS A 26 30.16 16.65 -15.25
CA LYS A 26 28.69 16.62 -15.41
C LYS A 26 28.11 15.21 -15.60
N ALA A 27 28.90 14.27 -16.10
CA ALA A 27 28.47 12.88 -16.28
C ALA A 27 28.52 12.05 -14.98
N LYS A 28 29.28 12.49 -13.97
CA LYS A 28 29.32 11.85 -12.64
C LYS A 28 28.38 12.49 -11.61
N ASP A 29 27.98 13.74 -11.82
CA ASP A 29 27.00 14.43 -10.95
C ASP A 29 25.54 14.23 -11.41
N ALA A 30 25.34 13.77 -12.66
CA ALA A 30 24.03 13.36 -13.18
C ALA A 30 23.58 11.97 -12.67
N ASP A 31 24.50 11.20 -12.08
CA ASP A 31 24.26 9.85 -11.54
C ASP A 31 24.14 9.84 -10.00
N LEU A 32 24.08 11.01 -9.34
CA LEU A 32 23.91 11.12 -7.88
C LEU A 32 22.56 11.70 -7.43
N ARG A 33 21.65 11.94 -8.38
CA ARG A 33 20.19 12.00 -8.12
C ARG A 33 19.60 10.60 -8.25
N ARG A 34 20.20 9.63 -7.54
CA ARG A 34 19.87 8.21 -7.64
C ARG A 34 18.48 7.96 -7.08
N LEU A 35 17.56 7.81 -8.02
CA LEU A 35 16.38 6.95 -8.05
C LEU A 35 15.95 6.42 -6.66
N PRO A 36 14.73 6.73 -6.21
CA PRO A 36 14.27 6.34 -4.88
C PRO A 36 14.01 4.82 -4.79
N CYS A 37 13.86 4.12 -5.91
CA CYS A 37 13.66 2.66 -5.92
C CYS A 37 14.90 1.83 -5.56
N PRO A 38 14.73 0.68 -4.89
CA PRO A 38 15.79 -0.32 -4.67
C PRO A 38 16.35 -0.92 -5.98
N ASP A 39 17.46 -1.65 -5.89
CA ASP A 39 18.02 -2.38 -7.04
C ASP A 39 17.01 -3.46 -7.51
N PRO A 40 16.60 -3.47 -8.80
CA PRO A 40 15.64 -4.44 -9.32
C PRO A 40 16.02 -5.91 -9.14
N HIS A 41 17.32 -6.24 -9.04
CA HIS A 41 17.78 -7.61 -8.80
C HIS A 41 17.51 -8.05 -7.36
N ASP A 42 17.62 -7.12 -6.41
CA ASP A 42 17.44 -7.39 -4.99
C ASP A 42 15.96 -7.58 -4.62
N ILE A 43 15.06 -6.91 -5.36
CA ILE A 43 13.61 -6.95 -5.14
C ILE A 43 12.85 -7.86 -6.11
N SER A 44 13.54 -8.57 -7.01
CA SER A 44 12.90 -9.48 -7.95
C SER A 44 12.08 -10.57 -7.22
N PRO A 45 10.80 -10.83 -7.60
CA PRO A 45 10.14 -10.44 -8.85
C PRO A 45 9.33 -9.14 -8.75
N CYS A 46 9.41 -8.42 -7.63
CA CYS A 46 8.71 -7.15 -7.48
C CYS A 46 9.34 -6.07 -8.35
N VAL A 47 8.52 -5.12 -8.78
CA VAL A 47 8.93 -3.97 -9.60
C VAL A 47 8.62 -2.70 -8.84
N CYS A 48 9.63 -1.89 -8.57
CA CYS A 48 9.46 -0.56 -8.00
C CYS A 48 9.44 0.49 -9.12
N THR A 49 8.48 1.41 -9.05
CA THR A 49 8.39 2.59 -9.91
C THR A 49 8.32 3.85 -9.05
N ALA A 50 8.89 4.94 -9.55
CA ALA A 50 8.84 6.23 -8.88
C ALA A 50 8.38 7.33 -9.85
N ASP A 51 7.46 8.17 -9.41
CA ASP A 51 6.95 9.29 -10.19
C ASP A 51 7.82 10.57 -10.05
N GLU A 52 7.42 11.66 -10.72
CA GLU A 52 8.11 12.95 -10.65
C GLU A 52 8.04 13.61 -9.25
N GLN A 53 7.07 13.20 -8.43
CA GLN A 53 6.90 13.64 -7.05
C GLN A 53 7.68 12.76 -6.05
N HIS A 54 8.38 11.73 -6.54
CA HIS A 54 9.10 10.72 -5.78
C HIS A 54 8.20 9.79 -4.95
N ASN A 55 6.91 9.66 -5.31
CA ASN A 55 6.08 8.60 -4.77
C ASN A 55 6.58 7.27 -5.33
N MET A 56 6.88 6.33 -4.44
CA MET A 56 7.36 5.01 -4.81
C MET A 56 6.26 3.97 -4.66
N ASP A 57 5.96 3.31 -5.76
CA ASP A 57 5.04 2.19 -5.78
C ASP A 57 5.82 0.91 -6.04
N ILE A 58 5.48 -0.14 -5.31
CA ILE A 58 6.07 -1.47 -5.50
C ILE A 58 4.98 -2.48 -5.84
N ASP A 59 5.11 -3.09 -7.02
CA ASP A 59 4.26 -4.16 -7.49
C ASP A 59 4.92 -5.50 -7.20
N CYS A 60 4.32 -6.26 -6.29
CA CYS A 60 4.73 -7.60 -5.89
C CYS A 60 3.73 -8.68 -6.35
N SER A 61 2.91 -8.40 -7.37
CA SER A 61 1.88 -9.32 -7.88
C SER A 61 2.44 -10.67 -8.35
N GLN A 62 3.73 -10.74 -8.67
CA GLN A 62 4.40 -11.95 -9.18
C GLN A 62 5.13 -12.76 -8.09
N VAL A 63 5.00 -12.44 -6.80
CA VAL A 63 5.57 -13.30 -5.75
C VAL A 63 4.90 -14.66 -5.72
N GLU A 64 5.68 -15.71 -5.55
CA GLU A 64 5.23 -17.11 -5.61
C GLU A 64 5.04 -17.74 -4.22
N SER A 65 5.44 -17.04 -3.16
CA SER A 65 5.31 -17.49 -1.76
C SER A 65 5.48 -16.32 -0.81
N GLU A 66 4.99 -16.50 0.41
CA GLU A 66 5.23 -15.59 1.54
C GLU A 66 6.73 -15.41 1.80
N ASP A 67 7.52 -16.48 1.67
CA ASP A 67 8.98 -16.43 1.85
C ASP A 67 9.66 -15.60 0.76
N GLN A 68 9.14 -15.57 -0.46
CA GLN A 68 9.68 -14.70 -1.51
C GLN A 68 9.37 -13.23 -1.23
N LEU A 69 8.14 -12.93 -0.77
CA LEU A 69 7.76 -11.58 -0.34
C LEU A 69 8.67 -11.10 0.80
N ALA A 70 8.84 -11.91 1.85
CA ALA A 70 9.73 -11.61 2.97
C ALA A 70 11.18 -11.38 2.53
N ARG A 71 11.69 -12.17 1.56
CA ARG A 71 13.04 -11.98 1.02
C ARG A 71 13.20 -10.64 0.33
N VAL A 72 12.22 -10.21 -0.47
CA VAL A 72 12.23 -8.89 -1.13
C VAL A 72 12.38 -7.78 -0.11
N PHE A 73 11.60 -7.81 0.97
CA PHE A 73 11.65 -6.76 2.00
C PHE A 73 12.74 -6.93 3.06
N SER A 74 13.48 -8.05 3.02
CA SER A 74 14.72 -8.23 3.80
C SER A 74 15.98 -7.71 3.07
N SER A 75 15.83 -7.30 1.80
CA SER A 75 16.92 -6.79 0.97
C SER A 75 17.33 -5.36 1.35
N THR A 76 18.33 -4.82 0.64
CA THR A 76 18.78 -3.44 0.90
C THR A 76 17.78 -2.45 0.31
N ILE A 77 16.91 -1.91 1.16
CA ILE A 77 15.94 -0.87 0.79
C ILE A 77 16.45 0.48 1.30
N PRO A 78 17.01 1.34 0.43
CA PRO A 78 17.59 2.62 0.85
C PRO A 78 16.52 3.61 1.37
N PHE A 79 15.30 3.51 0.84
CA PHE A 79 14.16 4.34 1.21
C PHE A 79 12.97 3.44 1.54
N PRO A 80 12.72 3.13 2.82
CA PRO A 80 11.71 2.15 3.22
C PRO A 80 10.28 2.72 3.24
N HIS A 81 10.09 3.99 2.89
CA HIS A 81 8.77 4.62 2.85
C HIS A 81 8.23 4.61 1.42
N PHE A 82 7.28 3.72 1.15
CA PHE A 82 6.60 3.61 -0.13
C PHE A 82 5.24 4.30 -0.07
N HIS A 83 4.80 4.80 -1.22
CA HIS A 83 3.43 5.24 -1.40
C HIS A 83 2.49 4.02 -1.42
N ALA A 84 2.65 3.09 -2.37
CA ALA A 84 1.77 1.92 -2.48
C ALA A 84 2.49 0.56 -2.57
N LEU A 85 1.85 -0.47 -1.99
CA LEU A 85 2.11 -1.88 -2.28
C LEU A 85 0.96 -2.42 -3.14
N TYR A 86 1.29 -2.99 -4.30
CA TYR A 86 0.35 -3.71 -5.17
C TYR A 86 0.63 -5.22 -5.16
N ILE A 87 -0.42 -6.01 -4.94
CA ILE A 87 -0.43 -7.47 -5.09
C ILE A 87 -1.76 -7.85 -5.77
N ASP A 88 -1.81 -7.75 -7.08
CA ASP A 88 -3.00 -7.95 -7.89
C ASP A 88 -3.02 -9.31 -8.55
N GLY A 89 -4.16 -10.00 -8.45
CA GLY A 89 -4.35 -11.28 -9.12
C GLY A 89 -3.48 -12.42 -8.57
N ASN A 90 -2.79 -12.22 -7.45
CA ASN A 90 -1.81 -13.18 -6.96
C ASN A 90 -2.48 -14.47 -6.46
N GLN A 91 -2.14 -15.61 -7.10
CA GLN A 91 -2.74 -16.92 -6.83
C GLN A 91 -1.88 -17.80 -5.89
N ARG A 92 -0.95 -17.20 -5.16
CA ARG A 92 0.07 -17.92 -4.38
C ARG A 92 0.14 -17.49 -2.92
N LEU A 93 0.06 -16.19 -2.67
CA LEU A 93 0.15 -15.57 -1.36
C LEU A 93 -1.17 -15.76 -0.62
N LYS A 94 -1.14 -16.58 0.42
CA LYS A 94 -2.31 -16.87 1.27
C LYS A 94 -2.28 -16.08 2.56
N VAL A 95 -1.10 -15.75 3.06
CA VAL A 95 -0.96 -15.05 4.34
C VAL A 95 -0.01 -13.87 4.17
N LEU A 96 -0.41 -12.69 4.66
CA LEU A 96 0.53 -11.61 4.90
C LEU A 96 0.99 -11.71 6.36
N ARG A 97 2.18 -12.25 6.58
CA ARG A 97 2.71 -12.58 7.91
C ARG A 97 3.33 -11.36 8.56
N ARG A 98 3.44 -11.42 9.88
CA ARG A 98 4.27 -10.47 10.64
C ARG A 98 5.69 -10.45 10.08
N GLY A 99 6.15 -9.26 9.70
CA GLY A 99 7.51 -9.04 9.22
C GLY A 99 7.76 -9.36 7.74
N ASP A 100 6.77 -9.84 6.98
CA ASP A 100 6.91 -10.07 5.53
C ASP A 100 7.26 -8.78 4.76
N LEU A 101 6.88 -7.61 5.30
CA LEU A 101 7.19 -6.31 4.74
C LEU A 101 8.46 -5.67 5.33
N GLY A 102 9.18 -6.37 6.20
CA GLY A 102 10.45 -5.92 6.78
C GLY A 102 10.36 -4.51 7.38
N PRO A 103 11.30 -3.59 7.06
CA PRO A 103 11.25 -2.21 7.52
C PRO A 103 10.35 -1.31 6.67
N ALA A 104 9.73 -1.82 5.59
CA ALA A 104 8.98 -1.00 4.66
C ALA A 104 7.63 -0.56 5.27
N SER A 105 7.28 0.70 5.04
CA SER A 105 5.98 1.29 5.39
C SER A 105 5.27 1.79 4.13
N PHE A 106 3.94 1.78 4.15
CA PHE A 106 3.11 2.15 3.02
C PHE A 106 2.07 3.22 3.41
N GLU A 107 1.67 4.04 2.44
CA GLU A 107 0.49 4.91 2.54
C GLU A 107 -0.78 4.22 2.01
N LEU A 108 -0.59 3.24 1.12
CA LEU A 108 -1.66 2.48 0.47
C LEU A 108 -1.29 1.00 0.37
N ILE A 109 -2.20 0.12 0.80
CA ILE A 109 -2.13 -1.32 0.56
C ILE A 109 -3.22 -1.70 -0.44
N HIS A 110 -2.83 -2.32 -1.56
CA HIS A 110 -3.73 -2.82 -2.59
C HIS A 110 -3.42 -4.29 -2.87
N ILE A 111 -4.26 -5.18 -2.35
CA ILE A 111 -4.13 -6.64 -2.53
C ILE A 111 -5.48 -7.16 -3.03
N THR A 112 -5.63 -7.40 -4.33
CA THR A 112 -6.97 -7.60 -4.93
C THR A 112 -7.02 -8.75 -5.93
N GLY A 113 -8.19 -9.41 -6.04
CA GLY A 113 -8.42 -10.48 -7.02
C GLY A 113 -7.53 -11.72 -6.83
N GLY A 114 -7.09 -11.97 -5.59
CA GLY A 114 -6.11 -13.00 -5.25
C GLY A 114 -6.69 -14.16 -4.44
N VAL A 115 -5.81 -14.85 -3.71
CA VAL A 115 -6.16 -15.96 -2.81
C VAL A 115 -5.76 -15.69 -1.36
N LEU A 116 -5.62 -14.42 -0.97
CA LEU A 116 -5.26 -14.06 0.40
C LEU A 116 -6.35 -14.55 1.38
N GLU A 117 -5.93 -15.26 2.42
CA GLU A 117 -6.79 -15.87 3.45
C GLU A 117 -6.65 -15.16 4.80
N GLU A 118 -5.47 -14.61 5.11
CA GLU A 118 -5.16 -14.01 6.42
C GLU A 118 -4.18 -12.83 6.30
N VAL A 119 -4.48 -11.74 7.01
CA VAL A 119 -3.48 -10.73 7.40
C VAL A 119 -3.21 -10.94 8.89
N GLN A 120 -1.94 -11.16 9.25
CA GLN A 120 -1.56 -11.40 10.64
C GLN A 120 -1.48 -10.11 11.46
N GLU A 121 -1.58 -10.26 12.78
CA GLU A 121 -1.25 -9.20 13.73
C GLU A 121 0.17 -8.68 13.47
N GLU A 122 0.34 -7.36 13.60
CA GLU A 122 1.56 -6.62 13.34
C GLU A 122 2.11 -6.73 11.90
N ALA A 123 1.40 -7.36 10.94
CA ALA A 123 1.87 -7.46 9.55
C ALA A 123 2.03 -6.08 8.88
N LEU A 124 1.23 -5.10 9.29
CA LEU A 124 1.25 -3.72 8.81
C LEU A 124 1.85 -2.73 9.82
N SER A 125 2.59 -3.20 10.83
CA SER A 125 2.98 -2.37 11.97
C SER A 125 3.85 -1.17 11.61
N GLN A 126 4.70 -1.29 10.58
CA GLN A 126 5.51 -0.18 10.09
C GLN A 126 4.68 0.91 9.42
N SER A 127 3.46 0.57 8.98
CA SER A 127 2.55 1.46 8.26
C SER A 127 1.49 2.10 9.17
N TYR A 128 1.42 1.77 10.47
CA TYR A 128 0.45 2.40 11.38
C TYR A 128 0.44 3.95 11.32
N PRO A 129 1.59 4.65 11.23
CA PRO A 129 1.58 6.11 11.19
C PRO A 129 1.21 6.71 9.82
N THR A 130 1.32 5.94 8.73
CA THR A 130 1.30 6.45 7.35
C THR A 130 0.14 5.92 6.53
N LEU A 131 -0.37 4.73 6.85
CA LEU A 131 -1.35 4.04 6.03
C LEU A 131 -2.67 4.79 6.05
N SER A 132 -3.14 5.18 4.87
CA SER A 132 -4.34 5.96 4.65
C SER A 132 -5.46 5.16 4.00
N HIS A 133 -5.10 4.19 3.14
CA HIS A 133 -6.04 3.37 2.39
C HIS A 133 -5.66 1.89 2.41
N ILE A 134 -6.65 1.03 2.67
CA ILE A 134 -6.54 -0.41 2.55
C ILE A 134 -7.60 -0.90 1.55
N TYR A 135 -7.13 -1.56 0.50
CA TYR A 135 -7.93 -2.26 -0.51
C TYR A 135 -7.55 -3.74 -0.49
N ILE A 136 -8.36 -4.56 0.17
CA ILE A 136 -8.20 -6.01 0.23
C ILE A 136 -9.53 -6.66 -0.18
N GLN A 137 -9.98 -6.40 -1.40
CA GLN A 137 -11.22 -6.97 -1.94
C GLN A 137 -10.97 -8.17 -2.85
N GLU A 138 -12.02 -8.96 -3.10
CA GLU A 138 -12.00 -10.08 -4.05
C GLU A 138 -10.88 -11.08 -3.72
N ASN A 139 -10.83 -11.50 -2.45
CA ASN A 139 -9.91 -12.50 -1.91
C ASN A 139 -10.71 -13.52 -1.07
N ASN A 140 -10.02 -14.33 -0.27
CA ASN A 140 -10.62 -15.33 0.63
C ASN A 140 -10.37 -14.98 2.11
N VAL A 141 -10.25 -13.68 2.44
CA VAL A 141 -9.80 -13.27 3.77
C VAL A 141 -10.84 -13.67 4.81
N SER A 142 -10.42 -14.52 5.75
CA SER A 142 -11.22 -14.95 6.91
C SER A 142 -10.70 -14.37 8.21
N ARG A 143 -9.47 -13.85 8.23
CA ARG A 143 -8.82 -13.24 9.40
C ARG A 143 -8.09 -11.97 9.03
N PHE A 144 -8.39 -10.91 9.78
CA PHE A 144 -7.77 -9.59 9.66
C PHE A 144 -7.70 -8.95 11.06
N PRO A 145 -6.62 -8.23 11.40
CA PRO A 145 -6.38 -7.74 12.75
C PRO A 145 -7.17 -6.45 13.03
N PHE A 146 -8.51 -6.52 13.03
CA PHE A 146 -9.38 -5.37 13.28
C PHE A 146 -9.13 -4.67 14.63
N ALA A 147 -8.62 -5.41 15.62
CA ALA A 147 -8.22 -4.86 16.92
C ALA A 147 -7.07 -3.83 16.83
N GLU A 148 -6.34 -3.80 15.71
CA GLU A 148 -5.25 -2.85 15.45
C GLU A 148 -5.72 -1.58 14.75
N LEU A 149 -6.98 -1.49 14.31
CA LEU A 149 -7.52 -0.28 13.68
C LEU A 149 -7.28 1.03 14.47
N PRO A 150 -7.33 1.04 15.82
CA PRO A 150 -6.97 2.23 16.61
C PRO A 150 -5.50 2.65 16.52
N LEU A 151 -4.60 1.75 16.12
CA LEU A 151 -3.17 2.04 15.97
C LEU A 151 -2.88 2.84 14.69
N PHE A 152 -3.73 2.74 13.68
CA PHE A 152 -3.56 3.48 12.43
C PHE A 152 -3.97 4.94 12.60
N THR A 153 -3.00 5.85 12.64
CA THR A 153 -3.24 7.28 12.91
C THR A 153 -3.61 8.09 11.67
N SER A 154 -3.71 7.46 10.50
CA SER A 154 -4.02 8.13 9.23
C SER A 154 -4.99 7.35 8.35
N LEU A 155 -5.49 6.19 8.79
CA LEU A 155 -6.34 5.32 7.98
C LEU A 155 -7.73 5.92 7.85
N VAL A 156 -8.08 6.33 6.63
CA VAL A 156 -9.38 6.97 6.32
C VAL A 156 -10.32 6.03 5.56
N PHE A 157 -9.78 5.06 4.83
CA PHE A 157 -10.55 4.19 3.95
C PHE A 157 -10.17 2.72 4.13
N LEU A 158 -11.18 1.88 4.43
CA LEU A 158 -11.03 0.43 4.53
C LEU A 158 -12.04 -0.27 3.61
N GLN A 159 -11.54 -1.01 2.63
CA GLN A 159 -12.35 -1.79 1.71
C GLN A 159 -11.91 -3.24 1.68
N MET A 160 -12.82 -4.13 2.08
CA MET A 160 -12.61 -5.58 2.14
C MET A 160 -13.82 -6.37 1.65
N HIS A 161 -14.53 -5.85 0.64
CA HIS A 161 -15.69 -6.55 0.08
C HIS A 161 -15.30 -7.82 -0.68
N THR A 162 -16.24 -8.76 -0.80
CA THR A 162 -16.01 -10.05 -1.47
C THR A 162 -14.85 -10.82 -0.82
N ASN A 163 -15.04 -11.18 0.45
CA ASN A 163 -14.10 -11.98 1.25
C ASN A 163 -14.87 -13.05 2.03
N SER A 164 -14.20 -13.71 3.00
CA SER A 164 -14.75 -14.81 3.79
C SER A 164 -14.79 -14.49 5.29
N LEU A 165 -15.06 -13.23 5.65
CA LEU A 165 -15.17 -12.83 7.05
C LEU A 165 -16.50 -13.30 7.65
N GLU A 166 -16.43 -14.31 8.53
CA GLU A 166 -17.61 -14.97 9.12
C GLU A 166 -18.17 -14.27 10.37
N SER A 167 -17.46 -13.30 10.94
CA SER A 167 -17.88 -12.63 12.18
C SER A 167 -17.55 -11.15 12.12
N PHE A 168 -18.54 -10.32 12.44
CA PHE A 168 -18.33 -8.88 12.45
C PHE A 168 -17.45 -8.48 13.66
N PRO A 169 -16.30 -7.81 13.45
CA PRO A 169 -15.29 -7.63 14.48
C PRO A 169 -15.61 -6.52 15.51
N GLY A 170 -16.60 -5.66 15.23
CA GLY A 170 -16.74 -4.38 15.93
C GLY A 170 -15.59 -3.44 15.54
N LEU A 171 -15.91 -2.28 14.97
CA LEU A 171 -14.89 -1.35 14.49
C LEU A 171 -14.58 -0.27 15.52
N ASP A 172 -13.30 0.01 15.68
CA ASP A 172 -12.76 1.04 16.56
C ASP A 172 -11.66 1.80 15.82
N SER A 173 -11.86 3.10 15.59
CA SER A 173 -10.88 3.96 14.92
C SER A 173 -11.27 5.43 15.08
N ASP A 174 -10.29 6.26 15.39
CA ASP A 174 -10.44 7.71 15.45
C ASP A 174 -10.27 8.38 14.07
N THR A 175 -9.92 7.65 13.00
CA THR A 175 -9.60 8.25 11.69
C THR A 175 -10.45 7.72 10.55
N LEU A 176 -11.03 6.52 10.66
CA LEU A 176 -11.82 5.93 9.60
C LEU A 176 -13.02 6.80 9.21
N GLN A 177 -13.16 7.02 7.90
CA GLN A 177 -14.19 7.86 7.28
C GLN A 177 -15.11 7.07 6.37
N GLN A 178 -14.59 6.02 5.72
CA GLN A 178 -15.36 5.12 4.87
C GLN A 178 -14.98 3.66 5.09
N VAL A 179 -15.99 2.80 5.14
CA VAL A 179 -15.82 1.35 5.32
C VAL A 179 -16.70 0.60 4.32
N VAL A 180 -16.11 -0.33 3.58
CA VAL A 180 -16.79 -1.19 2.61
C VAL A 180 -16.47 -2.65 2.96
N LEU A 181 -17.44 -3.34 3.56
CA LEU A 181 -17.34 -4.73 4.01
C LEU A 181 -18.46 -5.60 3.41
N SER A 182 -19.04 -5.19 2.28
CA SER A 182 -20.10 -5.93 1.59
C SER A 182 -19.62 -7.31 1.12
N ASP A 183 -20.55 -8.23 0.82
CA ASP A 183 -20.23 -9.55 0.27
C ASP A 183 -19.24 -10.37 1.14
N ASN A 184 -19.51 -10.42 2.44
CA ASN A 184 -18.83 -11.22 3.46
C ASN A 184 -19.85 -11.98 4.33
N PRO A 185 -19.62 -13.25 4.70
CA PRO A 185 -20.59 -14.07 5.41
C PRO A 185 -20.68 -13.75 6.93
N PHE A 186 -20.79 -12.49 7.34
CA PHE A 186 -20.76 -12.08 8.75
C PHE A 186 -21.88 -12.70 9.61
N GLY A 187 -23.02 -13.05 8.99
CA GLY A 187 -24.22 -13.50 9.69
C GLY A 187 -24.90 -12.38 10.47
N GLU A 188 -24.33 -11.98 11.61
CA GLU A 188 -24.86 -10.89 12.45
C GLU A 188 -23.89 -9.72 12.54
N ILE A 189 -24.42 -8.50 12.34
CA ILE A 189 -23.71 -7.25 12.61
C ILE A 189 -24.32 -6.63 13.86
N PRO A 190 -23.58 -6.54 14.98
CA PRO A 190 -24.12 -6.01 16.22
C PRO A 190 -24.42 -4.51 16.10
N LEU A 191 -25.45 -4.05 16.82
CA LEU A 191 -25.91 -2.65 16.80
C LEU A 191 -24.82 -1.65 17.21
N ASP A 192 -23.91 -2.07 18.08
CA ASP A 192 -22.79 -1.28 18.55
C ASP A 192 -21.52 -1.43 17.71
N GLY A 193 -21.59 -2.21 16.62
CA GLY A 193 -20.47 -2.54 15.74
C GLY A 193 -19.76 -1.33 15.10
N PHE A 194 -20.43 -0.17 15.05
CA PHE A 194 -19.87 1.08 14.52
C PHE A 194 -19.81 2.21 15.56
N GLN A 195 -20.08 1.95 16.85
CA GLN A 195 -20.14 3.02 17.86
C GLN A 195 -18.79 3.70 18.14
N ARG A 196 -17.67 3.00 17.87
CA ARG A 196 -16.31 3.50 18.13
C ARG A 196 -15.59 4.04 16.89
N VAL A 197 -16.32 4.25 15.79
CA VAL A 197 -15.81 4.87 14.54
C VAL A 197 -16.54 6.20 14.28
N LYS A 198 -16.19 7.22 15.06
CA LYS A 198 -16.98 8.47 15.16
C LYS A 198 -16.89 9.38 13.94
N ASN A 199 -15.88 9.22 13.10
CA ASN A 199 -15.65 10.04 11.90
C ASN A 199 -16.24 9.42 10.62
N LEU A 200 -16.92 8.28 10.75
CA LEU A 200 -17.46 7.52 9.64
C LEU A 200 -18.68 8.23 9.02
N TYR A 201 -18.63 8.51 7.71
CA TYR A 201 -19.75 9.07 6.95
C TYR A 201 -20.25 8.16 5.83
N SER A 202 -19.53 7.07 5.53
CA SER A 202 -19.91 6.10 4.51
C SER A 202 -19.69 4.67 5.01
N ILE A 203 -20.72 3.83 4.92
CA ILE A 203 -20.68 2.42 5.32
C ILE A 203 -21.39 1.59 4.26
N SER A 204 -20.74 0.52 3.80
CA SER A 204 -21.34 -0.50 2.96
C SER A 204 -21.15 -1.87 3.60
N VAL A 205 -22.27 -2.52 3.95
CA VAL A 205 -22.34 -3.88 4.53
C VAL A 205 -23.43 -4.71 3.87
N SER A 206 -23.73 -4.41 2.60
CA SER A 206 -24.75 -5.13 1.84
C SER A 206 -24.31 -6.55 1.54
N ALA A 207 -25.27 -7.45 1.30
CA ALA A 207 -24.99 -8.83 0.86
C ALA A 207 -24.08 -9.63 1.81
N ASN A 208 -24.18 -9.35 3.12
CA ASN A 208 -23.41 -10.04 4.15
C ASN A 208 -24.15 -11.22 4.82
N ASP A 209 -25.13 -11.81 4.12
CA ASP A 209 -26.10 -12.78 4.66
C ASP A 209 -26.75 -12.35 6.00
N VAL A 210 -27.00 -11.05 6.15
CA VAL A 210 -27.44 -10.48 7.43
C VAL A 210 -28.94 -10.63 7.63
N GLU A 211 -29.33 -11.42 8.61
CA GLU A 211 -30.66 -11.31 9.22
C GLU A 211 -30.66 -10.10 10.15
N ILE A 212 -31.28 -9.00 9.74
CA ILE A 212 -31.39 -7.79 10.58
C ILE A 212 -32.25 -8.12 11.81
N LEU A 213 -31.60 -8.32 12.97
CA LEU A 213 -32.26 -8.38 14.28
C LEU A 213 -32.31 -6.97 14.89
N LEU A 214 -33.41 -6.26 14.60
CA LEU A 214 -33.73 -5.00 15.29
C LEU A 214 -34.09 -5.28 16.76
N PRO A 215 -33.68 -4.42 17.72
CA PRO A 215 -34.21 -4.47 19.07
C PRO A 215 -35.70 -4.09 18.99
N GLY A 216 -36.58 -5.08 19.11
CA GLY A 216 -38.02 -4.90 18.92
C GLY A 216 -38.71 -5.88 17.96
N LYS A 217 -38.01 -6.86 17.38
CA LYS A 217 -38.69 -8.10 16.94
C LYS A 217 -39.15 -8.90 18.16
N VAL A 218 -40.17 -8.38 18.84
CA VAL A 218 -41.16 -9.23 19.48
C VAL A 218 -41.84 -9.94 18.32
N ASP A 219 -41.83 -11.26 18.34
CA ASP A 219 -42.75 -12.03 17.50
C ASP A 219 -44.17 -11.72 18.01
N VAL A 220 -44.78 -10.67 17.46
CA VAL A 220 -46.19 -10.39 17.61
C VAL A 220 -46.89 -10.97 16.39
N SER A 221 -46.85 -12.29 16.23
CA SER A 221 -47.89 -12.98 15.49
C SER A 221 -49.18 -12.94 16.33
N HIS A 222 -49.84 -11.77 16.42
CA HIS A 222 -51.25 -11.73 16.79
C HIS A 222 -52.06 -11.80 15.50
N ASN A 223 -52.73 -12.93 15.29
CA ASN A 223 -54.18 -12.82 15.31
C ASN A 223 -54.80 -14.10 15.90
N ASP A 224 -55.59 -13.85 16.94
CA ASP A 224 -56.50 -14.77 17.60
C ASP A 224 -57.57 -15.32 16.64
N LEU A 225 -58.27 -16.35 17.15
CA LEU A 225 -59.62 -16.81 16.80
C LEU A 225 -59.74 -17.94 15.75
N ALA A 226 -59.68 -19.19 16.25
CA ALA A 226 -60.81 -20.12 16.25
C ALA A 226 -60.60 -21.22 17.31
#